data_AF-A0A366P9S5-F1
#
_entry.id   AF-A0A366P9S5-F1
#
_cell.length_a   1.000
_cell.length_b   1.000
_cell.length_c   1.000
_cell.angle_alpha   90.00
_cell.angle_beta   90.00
_cell.angle_gamma   90.00
#
_symmetry.space_group_name_H-M   'P 1'
#
loop_
_entity.id
_entity.type
_entity.pdbx_description
1 polymer ?
#
loop_
_entity_poly.entity_id
_entity_poly.type
_entity_poly.pdbx_seq_one_letter_code
_entity_poly.pdbx_strand_id
1 'polypeptide(L)'
;MSDAIPPEIANANKGPGILAIIIPVSIFSTLFTAARLWVRGKILRQFHADDWLIVVSVICCWISVALAVKAIDNGNGRHLVTLSQEEQEGVVFWTLVGFPLGILSFGIPKLAVVAVLTRIMSPGRTHTIILWTMAGICNVLLALNAVFLLGRCVPAESQWNFDIKGKCWDPQILVRYAIATGVFSAAVDLYLAVYPGLILLNLGIKRNKKIALTVALGLGCISTGVAIFKCTRLPLLAAKDFSWETAELVVLNIVEGGTLIIASCIPVLQPLLRIIMKREPLATSGTPGQEGYNRGASAGQPPKYSDPSYKGPAFMLYPVKSHTRTTHGSADFLVEHGVPIEKN
;
A
#
# COMPACT_ATOMS: atom_id res chain seq x y z
N MET A 1 9.22 54.45 0.61
CA MET A 1 10.13 53.91 1.65
C MET A 1 10.00 52.41 1.53
N SER A 2 10.91 51.77 0.78
CA SER A 2 10.93 50.32 0.64
C SER A 2 11.36 49.75 1.97
N ASP A 3 10.42 49.22 2.75
CA ASP A 3 10.75 48.49 3.97
C ASP A 3 11.70 47.36 3.58
N ALA A 4 12.98 47.51 3.96
CA ALA A 4 13.99 46.52 3.69
C ALA A 4 13.56 45.22 4.36
N ILE A 5 13.50 44.12 3.59
CA ILE A 5 13.13 42.81 4.12
C ILE A 5 14.11 42.46 5.24
N PRO A 6 13.64 42.11 6.44
CA PRO A 6 14.50 41.72 7.55
C PRO A 6 15.49 40.61 7.12
N PRO A 7 16.77 40.68 7.52
CA PRO A 7 17.78 39.72 7.09
C PRO A 7 17.48 38.28 7.53
N GLU A 8 16.70 38.10 8.60
CA GLU A 8 16.21 36.79 9.02
C GLU A 8 15.28 36.16 7.97
N ILE A 9 14.31 36.93 7.48
CA ILE A 9 13.34 36.51 6.45
C ILE A 9 14.06 36.28 5.11
N ALA A 10 15.03 37.13 4.78
CA ALA A 10 15.81 37.02 3.54
C ALA A 10 16.66 35.74 3.47
N ASN A 11 17.19 35.26 4.60
CA ASN A 11 18.08 34.10 4.67
C ASN A 11 17.35 32.78 5.00
N ALA A 12 16.07 32.83 5.37
CA ALA A 12 15.31 31.66 5.78
C ALA A 12 15.03 30.72 4.59
N ASN A 13 15.48 29.47 4.70
CA ASN A 13 15.32 28.47 3.64
C ASN A 13 15.06 27.05 4.22
N LYS A 14 13.85 26.54 4.00
CA LYS A 14 13.44 25.17 4.37
C LYS A 14 13.83 24.10 3.32
N GLY A 15 14.19 24.51 2.11
CA GLY A 15 14.44 23.63 0.95
C GLY A 15 15.37 22.44 1.24
N PRO A 16 16.59 22.66 1.77
CA PRO A 16 17.51 21.56 2.11
C PRO A 16 16.91 20.57 3.13
N GLY A 17 16.14 21.05 4.11
CA GLY A 17 15.46 20.21 5.09
C GLY A 17 14.35 19.36 4.46
N ILE A 18 13.61 19.91 3.50
CA ILE A 18 12.60 19.15 2.72
C ILE A 18 13.29 18.02 1.96
N LEU A 19 14.36 18.32 1.21
CA LEU A 19 15.12 17.33 0.44
C LEU A 19 15.69 16.20 1.32
N ALA A 20 16.22 16.56 2.50
CA ALA A 20 16.76 15.61 3.46
C ALA A 20 15.71 14.59 3.95
N ILE A 21 14.41 14.90 3.87
CA ILE A 21 13.32 14.00 4.28
C ILE A 21 12.73 13.26 3.08
N ILE A 22 12.38 13.98 2.00
CA ILE A 22 11.63 13.38 0.89
C ILE A 22 12.46 12.37 0.08
N ILE A 23 13.77 12.60 -0.05
CA ILE A 23 14.65 11.72 -0.83
C ILE A 23 14.80 10.36 -0.13
N PRO A 24 15.19 10.26 1.17
CA PRO A 24 15.26 8.97 1.84
C PRO A 24 13.93 8.22 1.85
N VAL A 25 12.80 8.90 2.13
CA VAL A 25 11.48 8.26 2.14
C VAL A 25 11.16 7.64 0.78
N SER A 26 11.45 8.35 -0.32
CA SER A 26 11.26 7.83 -1.67
C SER A 26 12.15 6.61 -1.97
N ILE A 27 13.40 6.61 -1.50
CA ILE A 27 14.34 5.50 -1.65
C ILE A 27 13.83 4.28 -0.88
N PHE A 28 13.46 4.44 0.40
CA PHE A 28 12.93 3.32 1.20
C PHE A 28 11.65 2.74 0.57
N SER A 29 10.71 3.58 0.15
CA SER A 29 9.48 3.15 -0.50
C SER A 29 9.75 2.36 -1.79
N THR A 30 10.76 2.78 -2.54
CA THR A 30 11.25 2.10 -3.75
C THR A 30 11.83 0.73 -3.43
N LEU A 31 12.73 0.65 -2.43
CA LEU A 31 13.37 -0.61 -2.05
C LEU A 31 12.35 -1.66 -1.59
N PHE A 32 11.37 -1.25 -0.77
CA PHE A 32 10.30 -2.15 -0.34
C PHE A 32 9.41 -2.60 -1.51
N THR A 33 9.10 -1.71 -2.45
CA THR A 33 8.34 -2.04 -3.66
C THR A 33 9.12 -3.01 -4.55
N ALA A 34 10.42 -2.77 -4.78
CA ALA A 34 11.28 -3.67 -5.54
C ALA A 34 11.38 -5.05 -4.88
N ALA A 35 11.56 -5.09 -3.56
CA ALA A 35 11.56 -6.35 -2.81
C ALA A 35 10.22 -7.08 -2.93
N ARG A 36 9.08 -6.36 -2.89
CA ARG A 36 7.75 -6.94 -3.11
C ARG A 36 7.65 -7.58 -4.49
N LEU A 37 8.04 -6.86 -5.54
CA LEU A 37 8.02 -7.35 -6.92
C LEU A 37 8.94 -8.55 -7.11
N TRP A 38 10.11 -8.55 -6.48
CA TRP A 38 11.02 -9.70 -6.48
C TRP A 38 10.36 -10.94 -5.85
N VAL A 39 9.76 -10.79 -4.66
CA VAL A 39 9.06 -11.89 -4.00
C VAL A 39 7.91 -12.41 -4.88
N ARG A 40 7.13 -11.52 -5.48
CA ARG A 40 6.00 -11.90 -6.34
C ARG A 40 6.44 -12.58 -7.63
N GLY A 41 7.48 -12.08 -8.29
CA GLY A 41 7.97 -12.61 -9.55
C GLY A 41 8.80 -13.89 -9.41
N LYS A 42 9.71 -13.95 -8.42
CA LYS A 42 10.66 -15.05 -8.28
C LYS A 42 10.24 -16.11 -7.26
N ILE A 43 9.70 -15.72 -6.12
CA ILE A 43 9.40 -16.67 -5.02
C ILE A 43 7.97 -17.21 -5.15
N LEU A 44 6.99 -16.32 -5.31
CA LEU A 44 5.57 -16.68 -5.39
C LEU A 44 5.11 -16.97 -6.83
N ARG A 45 5.84 -16.47 -7.83
CA ARG A 45 5.60 -16.63 -9.28
C ARG A 45 4.18 -16.25 -9.72
N GLN A 46 3.56 -15.29 -9.01
CA GLN A 46 2.18 -14.85 -9.25
C GLN A 46 2.04 -13.36 -8.91
N PHE A 47 1.72 -12.56 -9.93
CA PHE A 47 1.36 -11.16 -9.78
C PHE A 47 -0.14 -11.03 -9.55
N HIS A 48 -0.52 -10.02 -8.79
CA HIS A 48 -1.89 -9.70 -8.49
C HIS A 48 -2.15 -8.21 -8.72
N ALA A 49 -3.42 -7.81 -8.79
CA ALA A 49 -3.81 -6.42 -8.98
C ALA A 49 -3.21 -5.46 -7.92
N ASP A 50 -3.06 -5.92 -6.68
CA ASP A 50 -2.41 -5.15 -5.60
C ASP A 50 -0.96 -4.79 -5.90
N ASP A 51 -0.23 -5.61 -6.64
CA ASP A 51 1.16 -5.34 -6.98
C ASP A 51 1.27 -4.17 -7.97
N TRP A 52 0.37 -4.12 -8.97
CA TRP A 52 0.30 -3.02 -9.93
C TRP A 52 -0.14 -1.70 -9.28
N LEU A 53 -1.10 -1.74 -8.35
CA LEU A 53 -1.51 -0.56 -7.59
C LEU A 53 -0.33 0.07 -6.83
N ILE A 54 0.52 -0.75 -6.20
CA ILE A 54 1.71 -0.26 -5.51
C ILE A 54 2.77 0.29 -6.48
N VAL A 55 2.94 -0.31 -7.65
CA VAL A 55 3.83 0.24 -8.70
C VAL A 55 3.35 1.60 -9.17
N VAL A 56 2.06 1.76 -9.44
CA VAL A 56 1.50 3.07 -9.80
C VAL A 56 1.70 4.09 -8.68
N SER A 57 1.51 3.68 -7.43
CA SER A 57 1.70 4.54 -6.25
C SER A 57 3.14 5.04 -6.13
N VAL A 58 4.14 4.15 -6.31
CA VAL A 58 5.56 4.54 -6.20
C VAL A 58 5.99 5.42 -7.37
N ILE A 59 5.46 5.20 -8.58
CA ILE A 59 5.70 6.09 -9.73
C ILE A 59 5.13 7.49 -9.46
N CYS A 60 3.90 7.56 -8.93
CA CYS A 60 3.30 8.85 -8.54
C CYS A 60 4.14 9.54 -7.46
N CYS A 61 4.69 8.78 -6.49
CA CYS A 61 5.61 9.30 -5.49
C CYS A 61 6.89 9.88 -6.13
N TRP A 62 7.51 9.19 -7.09
CA TRP A 62 8.71 9.68 -7.77
C TRP A 62 8.45 10.97 -8.54
N ILE A 63 7.34 11.02 -9.27
CA ILE A 63 6.95 12.23 -10.01
C ILE A 63 6.70 13.37 -9.02
N SER A 64 5.97 13.12 -7.93
CA SER A 64 5.74 14.13 -6.88
C SER A 64 7.04 14.63 -6.25
N VAL A 65 8.02 13.76 -6.01
CA VAL A 65 9.34 14.13 -5.48
C VAL A 65 10.11 14.96 -6.50
N ALA A 66 10.12 14.57 -7.77
CA ALA A 66 10.81 15.32 -8.83
C ALA A 66 10.22 16.73 -9.01
N LEU A 67 8.89 16.85 -8.97
CA LEU A 67 8.19 18.14 -9.03
C LEU A 67 8.47 18.98 -7.78
N ALA A 68 8.55 18.35 -6.59
CA ALA A 68 8.94 19.04 -5.36
C ALA A 68 10.39 19.56 -5.42
N VAL A 69 11.33 18.78 -5.97
CA VAL A 69 12.72 19.21 -6.20
C VAL A 69 12.74 20.42 -7.13
N LYS A 70 11.95 20.41 -8.21
CA LYS A 70 11.81 21.56 -9.12
C LYS A 70 11.18 22.78 -8.45
N ALA A 71 10.17 22.58 -7.61
CA ALA A 71 9.62 23.68 -6.82
C ALA A 71 10.67 24.30 -5.89
N ILE A 72 11.52 23.48 -5.24
CA ILE A 72 12.60 23.96 -4.35
C ILE A 72 13.68 24.71 -5.13
N ASP A 73 14.02 24.24 -6.33
CA ASP A 73 14.94 24.90 -7.28
C ASP A 73 14.45 26.32 -7.61
N ASN A 74 13.13 26.48 -7.80
CA ASN A 74 12.46 27.78 -7.99
C ASN A 74 12.26 28.58 -6.69
N GLY A 75 12.66 28.06 -5.53
CA GLY A 75 12.60 28.78 -4.24
C GLY A 75 11.54 28.34 -3.25
N ASN A 76 10.86 27.21 -3.47
CA ASN A 76 9.90 26.68 -2.51
C ASN A 76 10.55 26.42 -1.15
N GLY A 77 9.92 26.91 -0.09
CA GLY A 77 10.50 26.90 1.25
C GLY A 77 11.36 28.13 1.60
N ARG A 78 11.44 29.14 0.71
CA ARG A 78 11.79 30.53 1.04
C ARG A 78 10.51 31.38 1.09
N HIS A 79 10.56 32.53 1.76
CA HIS A 79 9.42 33.45 1.81
C HIS A 79 9.12 34.03 0.41
N LEU A 80 7.85 34.05 -0.01
CA LEU A 80 7.43 34.54 -1.34
C LEU A 80 7.97 35.95 -1.64
N VAL A 81 8.04 36.83 -0.63
CA VAL A 81 8.53 38.21 -0.77
C VAL A 81 10.01 38.32 -1.15
N THR A 82 10.78 37.26 -0.98
CA THR A 82 12.22 37.20 -1.32
C THR A 82 12.47 36.70 -2.74
N LEU A 83 11.42 36.28 -3.45
CA LEU A 83 11.49 35.65 -4.77
C LEU A 83 11.15 36.64 -5.87
N SER A 84 11.82 36.52 -7.02
CA SER A 84 11.41 37.18 -8.26
C SER A 84 10.05 36.67 -8.75
N GLN A 85 9.36 37.43 -9.60
CA GLN A 85 8.05 37.03 -10.11
C GLN A 85 8.12 35.66 -10.80
N GLU A 86 9.12 35.43 -11.68
CA GLU A 86 9.33 34.15 -12.37
C GLU A 86 9.53 32.97 -11.40
N GLU A 87 10.30 33.18 -10.33
CA GLU A 87 10.48 32.17 -9.27
C GLU A 87 9.15 31.87 -8.56
N GLN A 88 8.36 32.90 -8.23
CA GLN A 88 7.05 32.71 -7.59
C GLN A 88 6.09 31.92 -8.48
N GLU A 89 6.00 32.26 -9.78
CA GLU A 89 5.17 31.54 -10.75
C GLU A 89 5.59 30.07 -10.86
N GLY A 90 6.90 29.82 -10.93
CA GLY A 90 7.46 28.47 -10.95
C GLY A 90 7.15 27.66 -9.69
N VAL A 91 7.31 28.25 -8.50
CA VAL A 91 6.96 27.60 -7.22
C VAL A 91 5.50 27.17 -7.21
N VAL A 92 4.59 28.08 -7.59
CA VAL A 92 3.16 27.79 -7.61
C VAL A 92 2.84 26.69 -8.63
N PHE A 93 3.34 26.81 -9.86
CA PHE A 93 3.10 25.82 -10.92
C PHE A 93 3.56 24.41 -10.54
N TRP A 94 4.84 24.25 -10.16
CA TRP A 94 5.40 22.94 -9.85
C TRP A 94 4.75 22.30 -8.63
N THR A 95 4.41 23.10 -7.62
CA THR A 95 3.71 22.63 -6.42
C THR A 95 2.27 22.24 -6.73
N LEU A 96 1.56 23.04 -7.53
CA LEU A 96 0.18 22.79 -7.94
C LEU A 96 0.05 21.50 -8.76
N VAL A 97 0.97 21.26 -9.69
CA VAL A 97 1.03 20.01 -10.48
C VAL A 97 1.47 18.85 -9.60
N GLY A 98 2.38 19.05 -8.63
CA GLY A 98 2.87 18.00 -7.75
C GLY A 98 1.83 17.43 -6.78
N PHE A 99 0.94 18.28 -6.24
CA PHE A 99 -0.04 17.86 -5.24
C PHE A 99 -0.98 16.73 -5.68
N PRO A 100 -1.59 16.74 -6.88
CA PRO A 100 -2.39 15.62 -7.38
C PRO A 100 -1.63 14.29 -7.41
N LEU A 101 -0.37 14.29 -7.83
CA LEU A 101 0.47 13.09 -7.85
C LEU A 101 0.80 12.63 -6.43
N GLY A 102 1.06 13.58 -5.53
CA GLY A 102 1.20 13.32 -4.10
C GLY A 102 -0.06 12.67 -3.51
N ILE A 103 -1.26 13.18 -3.84
CA ILE A 103 -2.55 12.62 -3.43
C ILE A 103 -2.72 11.17 -3.90
N LEU A 104 -2.41 10.88 -5.17
CA LEU A 104 -2.46 9.52 -5.70
C LEU A 104 -1.46 8.59 -4.99
N SER A 105 -0.29 9.10 -4.62
CA SER A 105 0.76 8.32 -3.96
C SER A 105 0.36 7.75 -2.60
N PHE A 106 -0.55 8.42 -1.86
CA PHE A 106 -1.09 7.93 -0.59
C PHE A 106 -2.52 7.39 -0.69
N GLY A 107 -3.28 7.74 -1.74
CA GLY A 107 -4.63 7.22 -1.98
C GLY A 107 -4.66 5.78 -2.51
N ILE A 108 -3.86 5.51 -3.56
CA ILE A 108 -3.83 4.21 -4.26
C ILE A 108 -3.35 3.06 -3.36
N PRO A 109 -2.33 3.24 -2.49
CA PRO A 109 -1.90 2.18 -1.58
C PRO A 109 -3.02 1.65 -0.67
N LYS A 110 -4.03 2.46 -0.34
CA LYS A 110 -5.17 2.03 0.50
C LYS A 110 -5.97 0.92 -0.18
N LEU A 111 -6.17 1.01 -1.50
CA LEU A 111 -6.81 -0.04 -2.30
C LEU A 111 -5.95 -1.31 -2.32
N ALA A 112 -4.63 -1.18 -2.46
CA ALA A 112 -3.73 -2.32 -2.40
C ALA A 112 -3.72 -3.00 -1.02
N VAL A 113 -3.76 -2.22 0.07
CA VAL A 113 -3.88 -2.73 1.44
C VAL A 113 -5.19 -3.50 1.61
N VAL A 114 -6.33 -2.96 1.16
CA VAL A 114 -7.61 -3.66 1.20
C VAL A 114 -7.57 -4.96 0.39
N ALA A 115 -6.99 -4.95 -0.80
CA ALA A 115 -6.84 -6.15 -1.63
C ALA A 115 -5.96 -7.24 -0.97
N VAL A 116 -4.86 -6.85 -0.33
CA VAL A 116 -3.99 -7.76 0.42
C VAL A 116 -4.71 -8.30 1.66
N LEU A 117 -5.40 -7.43 2.40
CA LEU A 117 -6.09 -7.75 3.64
C LEU A 117 -7.23 -8.73 3.40
N THR A 118 -8.07 -8.46 2.40
CA THR A 118 -9.18 -9.34 2.00
C THR A 118 -8.68 -10.70 1.53
N ARG A 119 -7.55 -10.77 0.81
CA ARG A 119 -6.92 -12.04 0.42
C ARG A 119 -6.38 -12.83 1.59
N ILE A 120 -5.66 -12.19 2.51
CA ILE A 120 -4.98 -12.88 3.62
C ILE A 120 -5.98 -13.34 4.68
N MET A 121 -6.96 -12.50 5.00
CA MET A 121 -7.90 -12.75 6.10
C MET A 121 -9.21 -13.38 5.66
N SER A 122 -9.55 -13.31 4.37
CA SER A 122 -10.82 -13.84 3.81
C SER A 122 -12.04 -13.48 4.69
N PRO A 123 -12.28 -12.19 4.95
CA PRO A 123 -13.34 -11.79 5.85
C PRO A 123 -14.73 -12.06 5.27
N GLY A 124 -15.76 -12.05 6.11
CA GLY A 124 -17.14 -12.20 5.68
C GLY A 124 -17.54 -11.20 4.58
N ARG A 125 -18.54 -11.56 3.77
CA ARG A 125 -18.97 -10.75 2.61
C ARG A 125 -19.26 -9.30 2.98
N THR A 126 -19.96 -9.07 4.09
CA THR A 126 -20.29 -7.72 4.58
C THR A 126 -19.04 -6.88 4.86
N HIS A 127 -18.07 -7.41 5.60
CA HIS A 127 -16.83 -6.70 5.90
C HIS A 127 -15.98 -6.44 4.65
N THR A 128 -15.97 -7.37 3.70
CA THR A 128 -15.31 -7.16 2.41
C THR A 128 -15.91 -5.98 1.66
N ILE A 129 -17.24 -5.90 1.58
CA ILE A 129 -17.95 -4.79 0.92
C ILE A 129 -17.64 -3.47 1.64
N ILE A 130 -17.66 -3.45 2.97
CA ILE A 130 -17.34 -2.24 3.77
C ILE A 130 -15.92 -1.75 3.47
N LEU A 131 -14.92 -2.63 3.49
CA LEU A 131 -13.52 -2.28 3.25
C LEU A 131 -13.32 -1.66 1.86
N TRP A 132 -13.87 -2.30 0.82
CA TRP A 132 -13.76 -1.81 -0.56
C TRP A 132 -14.53 -0.51 -0.78
N THR A 133 -15.73 -0.39 -0.22
CA THR A 133 -16.56 0.83 -0.33
C THR A 133 -15.89 2.00 0.36
N MET A 134 -15.37 1.79 1.58
CA MET A 134 -14.68 2.82 2.34
C MET A 134 -13.41 3.32 1.62
N ALA A 135 -12.57 2.40 1.14
CA ALA A 135 -11.36 2.77 0.40
C ALA A 135 -11.67 3.40 -0.97
N GLY A 136 -12.74 2.94 -1.64
CA GLY A 136 -13.23 3.53 -2.89
C GLY A 136 -13.72 4.97 -2.71
N ILE A 137 -14.61 5.20 -1.73
CA ILE A 137 -15.09 6.55 -1.37
C ILE A 137 -13.92 7.46 -1.02
N CYS A 138 -12.96 6.97 -0.22
CA CYS A 138 -11.77 7.74 0.13
C CYS A 138 -11.00 8.19 -1.11
N ASN A 139 -10.77 7.30 -2.07
CA ASN A 139 -10.06 7.62 -3.30
C ASN A 139 -10.85 8.60 -4.19
N VAL A 140 -12.17 8.48 -4.26
CA VAL A 140 -13.02 9.43 -4.99
C VAL A 140 -12.94 10.83 -4.37
N LEU A 141 -13.05 10.94 -3.04
CA LEU A 141 -12.94 12.23 -2.35
C LEU A 141 -11.56 12.87 -2.54
N LEU A 142 -10.50 12.06 -2.50
CA LEU A 142 -9.13 12.49 -2.79
C LEU A 142 -8.95 12.96 -4.24
N ALA A 143 -9.52 12.25 -5.21
CA ALA A 143 -9.48 12.64 -6.62
C ALA A 143 -10.22 13.97 -6.85
N LEU A 144 -11.39 14.15 -6.22
CA LEU A 144 -12.11 15.42 -6.25
C LEU A 144 -11.30 16.57 -5.62
N ASN A 145 -10.50 16.30 -4.58
CA ASN A 145 -9.60 17.29 -4.01
C ASN A 145 -8.56 17.78 -5.04
N ALA A 146 -8.00 16.85 -5.82
CA ALA A 146 -7.07 17.21 -6.90
C ALA A 146 -7.77 18.04 -8.00
N VAL A 147 -9.01 17.69 -8.35
CA VAL A 147 -9.81 18.46 -9.33
C VAL A 147 -10.08 19.89 -8.83
N PHE A 148 -10.49 20.06 -7.57
CA PHE A 148 -10.70 21.39 -6.99
C PHE A 148 -9.42 22.20 -6.90
N LEU A 149 -8.29 21.54 -6.62
CA LEU A 149 -7.00 22.21 -6.57
C LEU A 149 -6.58 22.77 -7.94
N LEU A 150 -6.74 21.98 -9.01
CA LEU A 150 -6.37 22.36 -10.38
C LEU A 150 -7.41 23.26 -11.07
N GLY A 151 -8.67 23.23 -10.62
CA GLY A 151 -9.79 23.91 -11.28
C GLY A 151 -10.36 25.11 -10.51
N ARG A 152 -9.64 25.64 -9.51
CA ARG A 152 -10.15 26.71 -8.64
C ARG A 152 -10.23 28.09 -9.29
N CYS A 153 -9.57 28.30 -10.44
CA CYS A 153 -9.59 29.58 -11.15
C CYS A 153 -9.97 29.42 -12.61
N VAL A 154 -10.57 30.47 -13.18
CA VAL A 154 -10.92 30.57 -14.60
C VAL A 154 -10.28 31.85 -15.17
N PRO A 155 -9.34 31.74 -16.14
CA PRO A 155 -8.70 30.51 -16.64
C PRO A 155 -7.78 29.86 -15.60
N ALA A 156 -7.55 28.54 -15.67
CA ALA A 156 -6.69 27.82 -14.72
C ALA A 156 -5.25 28.37 -14.66
N GLU A 157 -4.76 28.89 -15.79
CA GLU A 157 -3.42 29.49 -15.93
C GLU A 157 -3.19 30.69 -15.01
N SER A 158 -4.26 31.40 -14.64
CA SER A 158 -4.19 32.50 -13.67
C SER A 158 -3.81 32.06 -12.24
N GLN A 159 -3.74 30.75 -11.98
CA GLN A 159 -3.24 30.24 -10.70
C GLN A 159 -1.75 30.44 -10.53
N TRP A 160 -0.98 30.34 -11.61
CA TRP A 160 0.48 30.40 -11.56
C TRP A 160 1.07 31.55 -12.38
N ASN A 161 0.38 32.06 -13.40
CA ASN A 161 0.83 33.21 -14.17
C ASN A 161 0.15 34.47 -13.63
N PHE A 162 0.95 35.39 -13.06
CA PHE A 162 0.41 36.59 -12.41
C PHE A 162 0.08 37.71 -13.39
N ASP A 163 0.52 37.63 -14.64
CA ASP A 163 0.16 38.57 -15.71
C ASP A 163 -1.28 38.36 -16.19
N ILE A 164 -1.84 37.16 -15.98
CA ILE A 164 -3.20 36.79 -16.41
C ILE A 164 -4.20 37.05 -15.29
N LYS A 165 -5.12 37.99 -15.50
CA LYS A 165 -6.25 38.21 -14.57
C LYS A 165 -7.28 37.11 -14.73
N GLY A 166 -7.43 36.28 -13.70
CA GLY A 166 -8.49 35.28 -13.60
C GLY A 166 -9.40 35.49 -12.41
N LYS A 167 -10.57 34.83 -12.44
CA LYS A 167 -11.48 34.78 -11.30
C LYS A 167 -11.28 33.45 -10.57
N CYS A 168 -10.84 33.54 -9.33
CA CYS A 168 -10.62 32.38 -8.45
C CYS A 168 -11.74 32.25 -7.43
N TRP A 169 -12.03 31.01 -7.04
CA TRP A 169 -12.85 30.74 -5.87
C TRP A 169 -12.11 31.09 -4.57
N ASP A 170 -12.87 31.29 -3.50
CA ASP A 170 -12.32 31.57 -2.18
C ASP A 170 -11.44 30.37 -1.73
N PRO A 171 -10.16 30.59 -1.35
CA PRO A 171 -9.26 29.54 -0.90
C PRO A 171 -9.80 28.70 0.27
N GLN A 172 -10.69 29.26 1.10
CA GLN A 172 -11.30 28.58 2.24
C GLN A 172 -12.20 27.42 1.80
N ILE A 173 -12.80 27.47 0.61
CA ILE A 173 -13.60 26.37 0.08
C ILE A 173 -12.73 25.12 -0.10
N LEU A 174 -11.56 25.30 -0.74
CA LEU A 174 -10.57 24.24 -0.92
C LEU A 174 -10.04 23.73 0.42
N VAL A 175 -9.69 24.64 1.34
CA VAL A 175 -9.17 24.26 2.68
C VAL A 175 -10.19 23.41 3.44
N ARG A 176 -11.46 23.84 3.51
CA ARG A 176 -12.52 23.11 4.23
C ARG A 176 -12.75 21.73 3.61
N TYR A 177 -12.78 21.66 2.27
CA TYR A 177 -12.92 20.39 1.56
C TYR A 177 -11.73 19.45 1.81
N ALA A 178 -10.50 19.99 1.75
CA ALA A 178 -9.28 19.23 2.00
C ALA A 178 -9.20 18.72 3.45
N ILE A 179 -9.64 19.51 4.44
CA ILE A 179 -9.70 19.07 5.84
C ILE A 179 -10.70 17.94 6.01
N ALA A 180 -11.92 18.09 5.48
CA ALA A 180 -12.95 17.04 5.57
C ALA A 180 -12.47 15.73 4.92
N THR A 181 -11.88 15.84 3.73
CA THR A 181 -11.29 14.69 3.01
C THR A 181 -10.08 14.11 3.75
N GLY A 182 -9.24 14.95 4.33
CA GLY A 182 -8.06 14.54 5.11
C GLY A 182 -8.43 13.78 6.37
N VAL A 183 -9.43 14.26 7.11
CA VAL A 183 -9.96 13.57 8.31
C VAL A 183 -10.55 12.21 7.93
N PHE A 184 -11.35 12.15 6.85
CA PHE A 184 -11.88 10.88 6.35
C PHE A 184 -10.75 9.93 5.94
N SER A 185 -9.76 10.42 5.21
CA SER A 185 -8.57 9.68 4.80
C SER A 185 -7.80 9.09 5.98
N ALA A 186 -7.59 9.89 7.04
CA ALA A 186 -6.95 9.44 8.28
C ALA A 186 -7.79 8.39 9.02
N ALA A 187 -9.12 8.55 9.05
CA ALA A 187 -10.01 7.55 9.64
C ALA A 187 -9.96 6.21 8.89
N VAL A 188 -9.85 6.24 7.55
CA VAL A 188 -9.63 5.04 6.73
C VAL A 188 -8.30 4.37 7.07
N ASP A 189 -7.22 5.13 7.22
CA ASP A 189 -5.91 4.57 7.58
C ASP A 189 -5.92 3.92 8.96
N LEU A 190 -6.56 4.57 9.93
CA LEU A 190 -6.76 4.02 11.26
C LEU A 190 -7.58 2.72 11.21
N TYR A 191 -8.67 2.70 10.45
CA TYR A 191 -9.50 1.52 10.31
C TYR A 191 -8.74 0.34 9.70
N LEU A 192 -7.97 0.59 8.63
CA LEU A 192 -7.14 -0.41 7.96
C LEU A 192 -5.99 -0.89 8.85
N ALA A 193 -5.49 -0.06 9.77
CA ALA A 193 -4.47 -0.44 10.75
C ALA A 193 -5.06 -1.23 11.94
N VAL A 194 -6.26 -0.91 12.39
CA VAL A 194 -6.89 -1.57 13.56
C VAL A 194 -7.54 -2.90 13.18
N TYR A 195 -8.21 -2.97 12.04
CA TYR A 195 -8.97 -4.14 11.59
C TYR A 195 -8.14 -5.45 11.62
N PRO A 196 -6.91 -5.51 11.07
CA PRO A 196 -6.11 -6.73 11.11
C PRO A 196 -5.67 -7.06 12.54
N GLY A 197 -5.47 -6.05 13.40
CA GLY A 197 -5.08 -6.20 14.80
C GLY A 197 -6.15 -6.91 15.62
N LEU A 198 -7.41 -6.51 15.46
CA LEU A 198 -8.54 -7.14 16.16
C LEU A 198 -8.73 -8.61 15.77
N ILE A 199 -8.55 -8.93 14.48
CA ILE A 199 -8.64 -10.31 14.00
C ILE A 199 -7.48 -11.15 14.53
N LEU A 200 -6.27 -10.58 14.62
CA LEU A 200 -5.08 -11.27 15.12
C LEU A 200 -5.14 -11.66 16.61
N LEU A 201 -5.94 -10.98 17.40
CA LEU A 201 -6.14 -11.32 18.82
C LEU A 201 -6.98 -12.59 18.98
N ASN A 202 -7.89 -12.86 18.04
CA ASN A 202 -8.86 -13.94 18.14
C ASN A 202 -8.50 -15.21 17.34
N LEU A 203 -7.46 -15.15 16.49
CA LEU A 203 -7.10 -16.25 15.59
C LEU A 203 -5.71 -16.84 15.90
N GLY A 204 -5.61 -18.17 15.91
CA GLY A 204 -4.36 -18.94 16.08
C GLY A 204 -3.40 -18.87 14.88
N ILE A 205 -3.00 -17.67 14.47
CA ILE A 205 -2.14 -17.45 13.30
C ILE A 205 -0.68 -17.81 13.60
N LYS A 206 0.01 -18.45 12.64
CA LYS A 206 1.46 -18.72 12.70
C LYS A 206 2.26 -17.46 13.04
N ARG A 207 3.20 -17.55 14.01
CA ARG A 207 4.01 -16.42 14.54
C ARG A 207 4.57 -15.49 13.48
N ASN A 208 5.11 -16.02 12.38
CA ASN A 208 5.73 -15.21 11.33
C ASN A 208 4.73 -14.30 10.59
N LYS A 209 3.49 -14.77 10.39
CA LYS A 209 2.41 -13.96 9.80
C LYS A 209 1.97 -12.87 10.79
N LYS A 210 1.89 -13.23 12.08
CA LYS A 210 1.54 -12.30 13.16
C LYS A 210 2.55 -11.16 13.29
N ILE A 211 3.85 -11.44 13.24
CA ILE A 211 4.90 -10.41 13.31
C ILE A 211 4.79 -9.44 12.12
N ALA A 212 4.77 -9.96 10.89
CA ALA A 212 4.70 -9.10 9.70
C ALA A 212 3.43 -8.23 9.67
N LEU A 213 2.28 -8.79 10.06
CA LEU A 213 1.07 -8.00 10.18
C LEU A 213 1.23 -6.93 11.27
N THR A 214 1.72 -7.27 12.46
CA THR A 214 1.93 -6.30 13.56
C THR A 214 2.80 -5.12 13.13
N VAL A 215 3.91 -5.37 12.42
CA VAL A 215 4.76 -4.29 11.89
C VAL A 215 4.01 -3.44 10.86
N ALA A 216 3.25 -4.07 9.96
CA ALA A 216 2.42 -3.34 9.00
C ALA A 216 1.36 -2.46 9.69
N LEU A 217 0.75 -2.94 10.79
CA LEU A 217 -0.19 -2.15 11.59
C LEU A 217 0.50 -0.95 12.25
N GLY A 218 1.69 -1.15 12.80
CA GLY A 218 2.49 -0.08 13.39
C GLY A 218 2.74 1.06 12.39
N LEU A 219 3.14 0.72 11.16
CA LEU A 219 3.30 1.72 10.10
C LEU A 219 1.98 2.38 9.69
N GLY A 220 0.87 1.63 9.68
CA GLY A 220 -0.47 2.22 9.45
C GLY A 220 -0.87 3.25 10.52
N CYS A 221 -0.56 2.98 11.79
CA CYS A 221 -0.76 3.94 12.88
C CYS A 221 0.12 5.19 12.73
N ILE A 222 1.38 5.02 12.32
CA ILE A 222 2.28 6.15 12.04
C ILE A 222 1.70 7.01 10.90
N SER A 223 1.27 6.37 9.80
CA SER A 223 0.62 7.07 8.68
C SER A 223 -0.63 7.85 9.13
N THR A 224 -1.43 7.26 10.02
CA THR A 224 -2.60 7.93 10.60
C THR A 224 -2.20 9.19 11.37
N GLY A 225 -1.16 9.12 12.20
CA GLY A 225 -0.65 10.28 12.94
C GLY A 225 -0.16 11.39 12.00
N VAL A 226 0.56 11.03 10.94
CA VAL A 226 1.00 11.96 9.90
C VAL A 226 -0.20 12.61 9.19
N ALA A 227 -1.23 11.84 8.85
CA ALA A 227 -2.44 12.35 8.21
C ALA A 227 -3.24 13.30 9.12
N ILE A 228 -3.35 13.00 10.41
CA ILE A 228 -3.97 13.89 11.41
C ILE A 228 -3.18 15.20 11.53
N PHE A 229 -1.86 15.11 11.66
CA PHE A 229 -1.00 16.28 11.74
C PHE A 229 -1.09 17.14 10.48
N LYS A 230 -1.14 16.52 9.29
CA LYS A 230 -1.40 17.19 8.02
C LYS A 230 -2.70 17.99 8.03
N CYS A 231 -3.77 17.45 8.62
CA CYS A 231 -5.04 18.17 8.72
C CYS A 231 -4.92 19.49 9.49
N THR A 232 -4.03 19.58 10.47
CA THR A 232 -3.78 20.83 11.22
C THR A 232 -3.03 21.88 10.40
N ARG A 233 -2.29 21.46 9.37
CA ARG A 233 -1.49 22.31 8.50
C ARG A 233 -2.23 22.75 7.23
N LEU A 234 -3.32 22.08 6.84
CA LEU A 234 -4.10 22.44 5.64
C LEU A 234 -4.64 23.88 5.60
N PRO A 235 -4.98 24.57 6.71
CA PRO A 235 -5.33 25.99 6.69
C PRO A 235 -4.25 26.89 6.07
N LEU A 236 -2.99 26.46 6.12
CA LEU A 236 -1.86 27.17 5.55
C LEU A 236 -1.89 27.25 4.01
N LEU A 237 -2.71 26.46 3.31
CA LEU A 237 -2.92 26.62 1.87
C LEU A 237 -3.51 27.99 1.49
N ALA A 238 -4.21 28.63 2.43
CA ALA A 238 -4.79 29.95 2.24
C ALA A 238 -3.90 31.09 2.76
N ALA A 239 -2.68 30.77 3.25
CA ALA A 239 -1.76 31.77 3.74
C ALA A 239 -1.22 32.64 2.59
N LYS A 240 -0.95 33.92 2.91
CA LYS A 240 -0.34 34.87 1.97
C LYS A 240 1.07 34.42 1.55
N ASP A 241 1.80 33.78 2.46
CA ASP A 241 3.10 33.18 2.18
C ASP A 241 2.99 31.67 1.89
N PHE A 242 2.40 31.36 0.75
CA PHE A 242 2.15 29.98 0.33
C PHE A 242 3.45 29.15 0.24
N SER A 243 4.55 29.70 -0.27
CA SER A 243 5.83 28.97 -0.42
C SER A 243 6.41 28.51 0.91
N TRP A 244 6.47 29.40 1.90
CA TRP A 244 7.06 29.10 3.20
C TRP A 244 6.20 28.12 4.02
N GLU A 245 4.88 28.30 3.98
CA GLU A 245 3.95 27.58 4.82
C GLU A 245 3.54 26.22 4.23
N THR A 246 3.45 26.09 2.91
CA THR A 246 3.07 24.81 2.27
C THR A 246 4.23 23.84 2.07
N ALA A 247 5.47 24.28 2.27
CA ALA A 247 6.65 23.43 2.31
C ALA A 247 6.49 22.21 3.24
N GLU A 248 5.89 22.39 4.42
CA GLU A 248 5.65 21.31 5.38
C GLU A 248 4.64 20.29 4.85
N LEU A 249 3.63 20.74 4.10
CA LEU A 249 2.60 19.87 3.53
C LEU A 249 3.14 18.95 2.43
N VAL A 250 4.11 19.42 1.65
CA VAL A 250 4.81 18.59 0.66
C VAL A 250 5.52 17.42 1.35
N VAL A 251 6.23 17.71 2.45
CA VAL A 251 6.90 16.68 3.26
C VAL A 251 5.87 15.69 3.81
N LEU A 252 4.79 16.18 4.42
CA LEU A 252 3.77 15.33 5.04
C LEU A 252 3.09 14.39 4.02
N ASN A 253 2.80 14.88 2.82
CA ASN A 253 2.22 14.04 1.76
C ASN A 253 3.15 12.90 1.33
N ILE A 254 4.45 13.20 1.16
CA ILE A 254 5.45 12.20 0.73
C ILE A 254 5.71 11.19 1.86
N VAL A 255 5.78 11.65 3.11
CA VAL A 255 5.94 10.78 4.29
C VAL A 255 4.73 9.85 4.46
N GLU A 256 3.51 10.37 4.35
CA GLU A 256 2.28 9.58 4.44
C GLU A 256 2.21 8.52 3.31
N GLY A 257 2.42 8.95 2.06
CA GLY A 257 2.43 8.04 0.91
C GLY A 257 3.51 6.97 1.02
N GLY A 258 4.74 7.36 1.35
CA GLY A 258 5.84 6.41 1.53
C GLY A 258 5.58 5.41 2.65
N THR A 259 5.03 5.86 3.78
CA THR A 259 4.68 4.98 4.91
C THR A 259 3.60 3.96 4.50
N LEU A 260 2.56 4.38 3.77
CA LEU A 260 1.51 3.48 3.28
C LEU A 260 2.04 2.47 2.24
N ILE A 261 2.90 2.91 1.32
CA ILE A 261 3.56 2.04 0.34
C ILE A 261 4.38 0.97 1.07
N ILE A 262 5.22 1.37 2.03
CA ILE A 262 6.04 0.43 2.81
C ILE A 262 5.13 -0.53 3.60
N ALA A 263 4.14 -0.02 4.32
CA ALA A 263 3.20 -0.82 5.11
C ALA A 263 2.50 -1.89 4.26
N SER A 264 2.08 -1.53 3.04
CA SER A 264 1.43 -2.46 2.11
C SER A 264 2.35 -3.61 1.65
N CYS A 265 3.67 -3.37 1.62
CA CYS A 265 4.68 -4.33 1.18
C CYS A 265 4.98 -5.41 2.22
N ILE A 266 4.91 -5.07 3.50
CA ILE A 266 5.36 -5.95 4.60
C ILE A 266 4.65 -7.32 4.63
N PRO A 267 3.32 -7.43 4.49
CA PRO A 267 2.65 -8.74 4.52
C PRO A 267 3.11 -9.67 3.39
N VAL A 268 3.53 -9.13 2.25
CA VAL A 268 4.00 -9.91 1.09
C VAL A 268 5.45 -10.33 1.24
N LEU A 269 6.27 -9.56 1.95
CA LEU A 269 7.70 -9.83 2.18
C LEU A 269 7.97 -10.98 3.18
N GLN A 270 6.93 -11.56 3.79
CA GLN A 270 7.06 -12.66 4.75
C GLN A 270 7.95 -13.84 4.30
N PRO A 271 7.87 -14.35 3.05
CA PRO A 271 8.74 -15.45 2.61
C PRO A 271 10.21 -15.04 2.57
N LEU A 272 10.51 -13.81 2.16
CA LEU A 272 11.87 -13.29 2.08
C LEU A 272 12.50 -13.14 3.47
N LEU A 273 11.74 -12.58 4.42
CA LEU A 273 12.17 -12.47 5.82
C LEU A 273 12.49 -13.84 6.42
N ARG A 274 11.75 -14.90 6.06
CA ARG A 274 12.08 -16.26 6.49
C ARG A 274 13.36 -16.80 5.88
N ILE A 275 13.64 -16.51 4.61
CA ILE A 275 14.87 -16.97 3.96
C ILE A 275 16.08 -16.27 4.58
N ILE A 276 15.96 -14.97 4.86
CA ILE A 276 17.02 -14.17 5.50
C ILE A 276 17.24 -14.64 6.96
N MET A 277 16.17 -14.75 7.77
CA MET A 277 16.30 -15.15 9.18
C MET A 277 16.65 -16.63 9.40
N LYS A 278 16.39 -17.51 8.42
CA LYS A 278 16.83 -18.92 8.48
C LYS A 278 18.25 -19.13 7.96
N ARG A 279 18.90 -18.09 7.43
CA ARG A 279 20.33 -18.10 7.12
C ARG A 279 21.11 -17.49 8.30
N GLU A 280 21.18 -18.24 9.39
CA GLU A 280 22.29 -18.14 10.34
C GLU A 280 23.35 -19.20 9.95
N PRO A 281 24.63 -18.95 10.25
CA PRO A 281 25.79 -19.27 9.41
C PRO A 281 26.05 -20.78 9.31
N LEU A 282 26.88 -21.16 8.34
CA LEU A 282 27.56 -22.46 8.30
C LEU A 282 28.14 -22.76 9.69
N ALA A 283 27.37 -23.46 10.53
CA ALA A 283 27.89 -24.12 11.70
C ALA A 283 28.82 -25.20 11.15
N THR A 284 30.10 -24.91 11.28
CA THR A 284 31.23 -25.78 11.03
C THR A 284 30.87 -27.20 11.48
N SER A 285 31.07 -28.16 10.57
CA SER A 285 30.90 -29.59 10.76
C SER A 285 31.37 -30.03 12.16
N GLY A 286 30.42 -30.17 13.08
CA GLY A 286 30.61 -30.88 14.33
C GLY A 286 30.51 -32.37 14.05
N THR A 287 31.65 -33.04 14.22
CA THR A 287 31.89 -34.49 14.19
C THR A 287 30.68 -35.33 14.62
N PRO A 288 30.28 -36.39 13.90
CA PRO A 288 29.31 -37.33 14.42
C PRO A 288 29.98 -38.17 15.52
N GLY A 289 29.66 -37.84 16.77
CA GLY A 289 29.93 -38.71 17.91
C GLY A 289 29.13 -40.01 17.77
N GLN A 290 29.85 -41.13 17.74
CA GLN A 290 29.27 -42.46 17.86
C GLN A 290 28.67 -42.62 19.27
N GLU A 291 27.35 -42.72 19.36
CA GLU A 291 26.69 -43.36 20.50
C GLU A 291 26.09 -44.69 20.03
N GLY A 292 26.68 -45.77 20.54
CA GLY A 292 26.20 -47.12 20.36
C GLY A 292 24.90 -47.35 21.12
N TYR A 293 23.93 -47.97 20.45
CA TYR A 293 22.82 -48.64 21.11
C TYR A 293 22.77 -50.09 20.64
N ASN A 294 23.09 -50.98 21.56
CA ASN A 294 23.01 -52.43 21.45
C ASN A 294 21.61 -52.88 21.01
N ARG A 295 21.52 -53.72 19.97
CA ARG A 295 20.40 -54.63 19.77
C ARG A 295 20.92 -56.07 19.72
N GLY A 296 20.90 -56.70 20.89
CA GLY A 296 20.94 -58.16 21.01
C GLY A 296 19.53 -58.75 20.85
N ALA A 297 19.50 -59.93 20.23
CA ALA A 297 18.50 -61.01 20.31
C ALA A 297 17.02 -60.68 20.05
N SER A 298 16.44 -61.25 18.99
CA SER A 298 15.98 -62.66 19.01
C SER A 298 15.07 -62.92 17.81
N ALA A 299 15.29 -64.04 17.13
CA ALA A 299 14.40 -64.58 16.13
C ALA A 299 13.10 -65.05 16.80
N GLY A 300 11.95 -64.62 16.29
CA GLY A 300 10.63 -65.07 16.73
C GLY A 300 9.68 -65.17 15.56
N GLN A 301 9.26 -66.40 15.25
CA GLN A 301 8.26 -66.77 14.25
C GLN A 301 6.91 -66.04 14.44
N PRO A 302 6.14 -65.81 13.37
CA PRO A 302 4.76 -65.33 13.49
C PRO A 302 3.85 -66.45 14.03
N PRO A 303 2.87 -66.14 14.90
CA PRO A 303 1.96 -67.14 15.43
C PRO A 303 0.97 -67.61 14.35
N LYS A 304 0.82 -68.93 14.23
CA LYS A 304 -0.32 -69.58 13.56
C LYS A 304 -1.53 -69.48 14.49
N TYR A 305 -2.61 -68.86 14.03
CA TYR A 305 -3.92 -68.97 14.67
C TYR A 305 -4.86 -69.68 13.69
N SER A 306 -5.32 -70.86 14.11
CA SER A 306 -6.33 -71.66 13.43
C SER A 306 -7.56 -71.72 14.34
N ASP A 307 -8.65 -71.07 13.94
CA ASP A 307 -9.98 -71.34 14.47
C ASP A 307 -11.00 -71.35 13.31
N PRO A 308 -11.69 -72.47 13.05
CA PRO A 308 -12.60 -72.61 11.93
C PRO A 308 -14.05 -72.32 12.35
N SER A 309 -14.45 -71.07 12.56
CA SER A 309 -15.86 -70.68 12.50
C SER A 309 -16.06 -69.16 12.51
N TYR A 310 -16.09 -68.53 11.33
CA TYR A 310 -16.71 -67.21 11.19
C TYR A 310 -17.20 -67.00 9.75
N LYS A 311 -18.53 -66.93 9.58
CA LYS A 311 -19.19 -66.57 8.32
C LYS A 311 -19.55 -65.07 8.39
N GLY A 312 -18.90 -64.26 7.57
CA GLY A 312 -19.25 -62.84 7.35
C GLY A 312 -19.04 -62.48 5.87
N PRO A 313 -19.87 -61.61 5.27
CA PRO A 313 -19.95 -61.46 3.82
C PRO A 313 -18.80 -60.64 3.21
N ALA A 314 -18.50 -61.01 1.97
CA ALA A 314 -17.37 -60.60 1.15
C ALA A 314 -17.29 -59.09 0.88
N PHE A 315 -16.11 -58.51 1.12
CA PHE A 315 -15.75 -57.17 0.69
C PHE A 315 -15.29 -57.21 -0.77
N MET A 316 -16.09 -56.64 -1.65
CA MET A 316 -15.89 -56.59 -3.11
C MET A 316 -14.82 -55.54 -3.44
N LEU A 317 -13.68 -55.98 -3.96
CA LEU A 317 -12.61 -55.12 -4.48
C LEU A 317 -13.05 -54.48 -5.81
N TYR A 318 -13.16 -53.14 -5.84
CA TYR A 318 -13.34 -52.40 -7.09
C TYR A 318 -12.02 -52.33 -7.88
N PRO A 319 -12.03 -52.57 -9.21
CA PRO A 319 -10.83 -52.35 -10.02
C PRO A 319 -10.66 -50.87 -10.39
N VAL A 320 -9.42 -50.40 -10.25
CA VAL A 320 -8.91 -49.13 -10.77
C VAL A 320 -8.90 -49.18 -12.31
N LYS A 321 -9.68 -48.31 -12.97
CA LYS A 321 -9.59 -48.10 -14.42
C LYS A 321 -8.59 -46.98 -14.73
N SER A 322 -7.57 -47.33 -15.50
CA SER A 322 -6.62 -46.42 -16.15
C SER A 322 -7.29 -45.72 -17.35
N HIS A 323 -7.12 -44.40 -17.46
CA HIS A 323 -7.56 -43.63 -18.63
C HIS A 323 -6.37 -43.33 -19.54
N THR A 324 -6.29 -44.03 -20.65
CA THR A 324 -5.46 -43.68 -21.82
C THR A 324 -6.24 -42.81 -22.79
N ARG A 325 -5.52 -41.82 -23.33
CA ARG A 325 -5.94 -40.76 -24.25
C ARG A 325 -6.11 -41.31 -25.67
N THR A 326 -7.18 -40.97 -26.37
CA THR A 326 -7.23 -40.98 -27.84
C THR A 326 -8.10 -39.84 -28.37
N THR A 327 -7.66 -39.34 -29.51
CA THR A 327 -8.04 -38.15 -30.28
C THR A 327 -9.10 -38.47 -31.33
N HIS A 328 -10.12 -37.60 -31.52
CA HIS A 328 -10.55 -37.02 -32.81
C HIS A 328 -11.91 -36.31 -32.73
N GLY A 329 -12.02 -35.16 -33.41
CA GLY A 329 -13.13 -34.90 -34.36
C GLY A 329 -14.35 -34.08 -33.91
N SER A 330 -14.29 -32.77 -34.15
CA SER A 330 -15.29 -31.84 -34.72
C SER A 330 -16.82 -31.97 -34.49
N ALA A 331 -17.35 -30.80 -34.08
CA ALA A 331 -18.50 -30.06 -34.62
C ALA A 331 -19.95 -30.31 -34.13
N ASP A 332 -20.61 -29.16 -33.93
CA ASP A 332 -22.03 -28.82 -34.03
C ASP A 332 -22.98 -28.93 -32.81
N PHE A 333 -23.33 -27.72 -32.31
CA PHE A 333 -24.68 -27.16 -32.22
C PHE A 333 -25.85 -28.09 -31.80
N LEU A 334 -26.44 -27.85 -30.63
CA LEU A 334 -27.77 -27.24 -30.49
C LEU A 334 -28.24 -27.16 -29.02
N VAL A 335 -28.97 -26.08 -28.77
CA VAL A 335 -29.69 -25.68 -27.56
C VAL A 335 -30.98 -26.51 -27.44
N GLU A 336 -31.33 -27.02 -26.26
CA GLU A 336 -32.73 -26.96 -25.78
C GLU A 336 -32.88 -27.22 -24.27
N HIS A 337 -33.86 -26.52 -23.71
CA HIS A 337 -34.31 -26.49 -22.32
C HIS A 337 -35.07 -27.75 -21.90
N GLY A 338 -35.13 -28.05 -20.59
CA GLY A 338 -36.16 -28.94 -20.07
C GLY A 338 -35.97 -29.40 -18.62
N VAL A 339 -36.52 -28.63 -17.67
CA VAL A 339 -36.74 -29.02 -16.27
C VAL A 339 -37.86 -30.06 -16.18
N PRO A 340 -37.75 -31.14 -15.38
CA PRO A 340 -38.91 -31.90 -14.95
C PRO A 340 -39.36 -31.45 -13.56
N ILE A 341 -40.66 -31.13 -13.47
CA ILE A 341 -41.42 -30.94 -12.23
C ILE A 341 -42.12 -32.28 -11.98
N GLU A 342 -41.85 -32.93 -10.86
CA GLU A 342 -42.55 -34.15 -10.43
C GLU A 342 -43.54 -33.80 -9.33
N LYS A 343 -44.83 -34.08 -9.58
CA LYS A 343 -45.90 -34.16 -8.59
C LYS A 343 -46.53 -35.55 -8.70
N ASN A 344 -46.61 -36.20 -7.53
CA ASN A 344 -47.38 -37.40 -7.17
C ASN A 344 -47.04 -38.73 -7.85
#